data_AF-A0A1V4YIG8-F1
#
_entry.id   AF-A0A1V4YIG8-F1
#
_cell.length_a   1.000
_cell.length_b   1.000
_cell.length_c   1.000
_cell.angle_alpha   90.00
_cell.angle_beta   90.00
_cell.angle_gamma   90.00
#
_symmetry.space_group_name_H-M   'P 1'
#
loop_
_entity.id
_entity.type
_entity.pdbx_description
1 polymer ?
#
loop_
_entity_poly.entity_id
_entity_poly.type
_entity_poly.pdbx_seq_one_letter_code
_entity_poly.pdbx_strand_id
1 'polypeptide(L)'
;MTYSNTNIKNFRFYLIILCLILFILAFTPVSSAANTTNSSNSSTYTISYVDTSLGGNVLNNPEISQNIPKTYLSNQIFNMTKKGSVVLKFGKGNGPKLLITAGIHGNEEEANIAAMKYLEYIKNKSFNGILYIIPFAIPTDTALNSRNYKGQDPNRIANKKATPGYNIIQFARNNGVQYLLDVHSGSQVGSKGYIFVSNPSTITVKEKNWSNHIKSKTGCYISTNGADDAGMVRNCAKKYSINTITLEVERDSIPTMTSANVEYKMIQAAVNYLGFPADSYGPKITSTNPAKDALGVPLTSAVTITFSKNIKSSANFSGIYIKNLTTGKKVSLASKTISGNTLTLKMASSRIKNNVYQVYIPAGAVKDGSGDNLVLTYSYSFSTTPDTVSPKVSSTKPANKTTGIPLTSAVTITFNKNIKSSANFSGIYIKNLTTGKKVTLASKTISGKTLTVKMTYSRLRNNVYQVYIPASAVKDATGNNLKASYSFQFQTVK
;
A
#
# COMPACT_ATOMS: atom_id res chain seq x y z
N MET A 1 26.25 -10.27 -73.08
CA MET A 1 26.20 -8.88 -72.57
C MET A 1 26.29 -8.91 -71.05
N THR A 2 27.06 -7.99 -70.50
CA THR A 2 27.41 -7.68 -69.09
C THR A 2 26.44 -8.05 -67.94
N TYR A 3 27.03 -8.63 -66.88
CA TYR A 3 26.97 -8.25 -65.44
C TYR A 3 26.13 -7.01 -65.04
N SER A 4 25.63 -6.84 -63.81
CA SER A 4 25.40 -7.71 -62.63
C SER A 4 24.64 -6.89 -61.58
N ASN A 5 23.80 -7.50 -60.73
CA ASN A 5 23.05 -6.77 -59.72
C ASN A 5 23.65 -6.97 -58.31
N THR A 6 24.28 -5.93 -57.73
CA THR A 6 24.96 -6.01 -56.43
C THR A 6 24.70 -4.78 -55.56
N ASN A 7 24.31 -5.02 -54.30
CA ASN A 7 24.12 -4.03 -53.23
C ASN A 7 25.35 -3.12 -52.98
N ILE A 8 25.14 -1.88 -52.48
CA ILE A 8 25.58 -1.44 -51.11
C ILE A 8 25.39 0.09 -50.87
N LYS A 9 24.64 0.40 -49.78
CA LYS A 9 24.76 1.47 -48.75
C LYS A 9 25.45 2.83 -49.03
N ASN A 10 24.84 3.91 -48.50
CA ASN A 10 25.35 4.91 -47.52
C ASN A 10 24.64 6.27 -47.79
N PHE A 11 23.71 6.76 -46.97
CA PHE A 11 23.86 7.38 -45.63
C PHE A 11 24.72 8.66 -45.62
N ARG A 12 24.17 9.77 -45.06
CA ARG A 12 24.70 11.16 -44.92
C ARG A 12 24.31 12.10 -46.08
N PHE A 13 23.95 13.40 -45.89
CA PHE A 13 23.98 14.30 -44.70
C PHE A 13 23.06 15.54 -44.90
N TYR A 14 22.37 16.00 -43.83
CA TYR A 14 21.91 17.40 -43.49
C TYR A 14 21.03 18.20 -44.50
N LEU A 15 19.91 18.86 -44.15
CA LEU A 15 19.53 19.77 -43.03
C LEU A 15 19.94 21.26 -43.22
N ILE A 16 19.18 22.00 -44.04
CA ILE A 16 19.03 23.48 -44.07
C ILE A 16 17.54 23.72 -44.46
N ILE A 17 16.62 24.30 -43.67
CA ILE A 17 16.51 25.60 -42.94
C ILE A 17 15.91 26.73 -43.79
N LEU A 18 14.88 27.41 -43.24
CA LEU A 18 14.15 28.60 -43.75
C LEU A 18 13.27 28.39 -45.03
N CYS A 19 12.09 29.01 -45.21
CA CYS A 19 11.59 30.29 -44.65
C CYS A 19 10.18 30.28 -44.01
N LEU A 20 9.99 31.30 -43.18
CA LEU A 20 8.80 31.80 -42.48
C LEU A 20 8.63 33.29 -42.92
N ILE A 21 7.51 34.05 -42.82
CA ILE A 21 6.19 34.00 -42.15
C ILE A 21 5.20 34.86 -43.01
N LEU A 22 3.95 35.10 -42.53
CA LEU A 22 3.00 36.19 -42.93
C LEU A 22 2.30 36.02 -44.32
N PHE A 23 1.04 36.41 -44.61
CA PHE A 23 -0.15 36.93 -43.89
C PHE A 23 -1.37 36.94 -44.88
N ILE A 24 -2.68 37.04 -44.57
CA ILE A 24 -3.43 37.07 -43.29
C ILE A 24 -4.88 36.48 -43.46
N LEU A 25 -5.91 37.03 -42.80
CA LEU A 25 -7.30 36.60 -42.61
C LEU A 25 -8.33 37.17 -43.62
N ALA A 26 -9.46 36.44 -43.81
CA ALA A 26 -10.80 37.03 -43.89
C ALA A 26 -11.93 36.03 -43.48
N PHE A 27 -12.57 36.31 -42.34
CA PHE A 27 -13.91 35.93 -41.84
C PHE A 27 -14.55 34.53 -42.10
N THR A 28 -14.96 33.91 -40.99
CA THR A 28 -15.91 32.79 -40.90
C THR A 28 -17.31 33.25 -40.50
N PRO A 29 -18.33 32.41 -40.72
CA PRO A 29 -19.28 32.15 -39.62
C PRO A 29 -19.53 30.65 -39.35
N VAL A 30 -19.51 30.34 -38.05
CA VAL A 30 -20.09 29.22 -37.31
C VAL A 30 -20.84 28.12 -38.09
N SER A 31 -20.32 26.89 -38.04
CA SER A 31 -21.13 25.67 -38.03
C SER A 31 -20.92 24.93 -36.70
N SER A 32 -21.98 24.33 -36.16
CA SER A 32 -21.99 23.72 -34.83
C SER A 32 -21.10 22.48 -34.77
N ALA A 33 -20.02 22.54 -33.98
CA ALA A 33 -19.24 21.37 -33.64
C ALA A 33 -20.10 20.41 -32.80
N ALA A 34 -20.60 19.35 -33.45
CA ALA A 34 -21.15 18.19 -32.76
C ALA A 34 -20.04 17.58 -31.90
N ASN A 35 -20.10 17.86 -30.60
CA ASN A 35 -19.08 17.44 -29.64
C ASN A 35 -19.21 15.92 -29.43
N THR A 36 -18.52 15.13 -30.27
CA THR A 36 -18.50 13.67 -30.20
C THR A 36 -17.75 13.22 -28.95
N THR A 37 -18.44 13.29 -27.81
CA THR A 37 -17.99 12.68 -26.57
C THR A 37 -18.06 11.17 -26.73
N ASN A 38 -16.88 10.56 -26.94
CA ASN A 38 -16.69 9.13 -26.75
C ASN A 38 -16.89 8.79 -25.25
N SER A 39 -18.13 8.75 -24.81
CA SER A 39 -18.50 8.20 -23.50
C SER A 39 -19.02 6.78 -23.69
N SER A 40 -18.08 5.84 -23.79
CA SER A 40 -18.35 4.41 -23.59
C SER A 40 -18.62 4.12 -22.10
N ASN A 41 -19.51 4.89 -21.48
CA ASN A 41 -20.00 4.70 -20.11
C ASN A 41 -21.09 3.62 -20.11
N SER A 42 -20.70 2.40 -20.49
CA SER A 42 -21.47 1.22 -20.14
C SER A 42 -21.39 1.07 -18.62
N SER A 43 -22.43 1.50 -17.92
CA SER A 43 -22.46 1.45 -16.47
C SER A 43 -22.32 -0.02 -16.01
N THR A 44 -21.39 -0.24 -15.09
CA THR A 44 -21.10 -1.54 -14.46
C THR A 44 -22.27 -2.11 -13.64
N TYR A 45 -23.35 -1.35 -13.53
CA TYR A 45 -24.59 -1.66 -12.84
C TYR A 45 -25.80 -1.03 -13.54
N THR A 46 -26.98 -1.50 -13.18
CA THR A 46 -28.28 -0.91 -13.52
C THR A 46 -29.07 -0.64 -12.25
N ILE A 47 -29.87 0.43 -12.21
CA ILE A 47 -30.76 0.77 -11.08
C ILE A 47 -32.21 0.69 -11.53
N SER A 48 -33.07 0.07 -10.73
CA SER A 48 -34.52 0.01 -10.95
C SER A 48 -35.29 0.08 -9.63
N TYR A 49 -36.61 0.22 -9.70
CA TYR A 49 -37.47 0.11 -8.52
C TYR A 49 -37.82 -1.35 -8.21
N VAL A 50 -37.94 -1.66 -6.92
CA VAL A 50 -38.60 -2.88 -6.40
C VAL A 50 -40.05 -2.58 -6.07
N ASP A 51 -40.30 -1.40 -5.47
CA ASP A 51 -41.63 -0.98 -5.04
C ASP A 51 -41.71 0.56 -5.04
N THR A 52 -42.52 1.13 -5.94
CA THR A 52 -42.71 2.58 -6.06
C THR A 52 -43.63 3.18 -4.99
N SER A 53 -44.30 2.36 -4.18
CA SER A 53 -45.20 2.83 -3.12
C SER A 53 -44.49 3.24 -1.82
N LEU A 54 -43.19 2.93 -1.69
CA LEU A 54 -42.40 3.10 -0.46
C LEU A 54 -41.48 4.34 -0.48
N GLY A 55 -41.75 5.30 -1.37
CA GLY A 55 -40.85 6.43 -1.64
C GLY A 55 -40.66 7.39 -0.46
N GLY A 56 -39.41 7.78 -0.20
CA GLY A 56 -39.03 8.69 0.88
C GLY A 56 -37.67 9.36 0.66
N ASN A 57 -37.52 10.58 1.18
CA ASN A 57 -36.24 11.29 1.15
C ASN A 57 -35.35 10.80 2.29
N VAL A 58 -34.62 9.70 2.09
CA VAL A 58 -33.78 9.06 3.13
C VAL A 58 -32.74 10.00 3.76
N LEU A 59 -32.40 11.11 3.09
CA LEU A 59 -31.53 12.17 3.63
C LEU A 59 -32.20 13.04 4.72
N ASN A 60 -33.49 12.86 4.99
CA ASN A 60 -34.14 13.43 6.18
C ASN A 60 -33.68 12.73 7.47
N ASN A 61 -33.19 11.49 7.36
CA ASN A 61 -32.59 10.80 8.50
C ASN A 61 -31.17 11.36 8.75
N PRO A 62 -30.88 11.87 9.97
CA PRO A 62 -29.61 12.52 10.26
C PRO A 62 -28.42 11.58 10.11
N GLU A 63 -28.49 10.36 10.65
CA GLU A 63 -27.40 9.36 10.59
C GLU A 63 -27.08 8.97 9.13
N ILE A 64 -28.10 8.78 8.30
CA ILE A 64 -27.93 8.53 6.85
C ILE A 64 -27.26 9.75 6.18
N SER A 65 -27.73 10.96 6.48
CA SER A 65 -27.28 12.20 5.84
C SER A 65 -25.83 12.59 6.16
N GLN A 66 -25.34 12.18 7.34
CA GLN A 66 -24.02 12.47 7.88
C GLN A 66 -22.99 11.40 7.50
N ASN A 67 -23.36 10.12 7.58
CA ASN A 67 -22.40 9.02 7.50
C ASN A 67 -22.21 8.41 6.11
N ILE A 68 -23.11 8.67 5.15
CA ILE A 68 -23.01 8.13 3.78
C ILE A 68 -22.42 9.16 2.81
N PRO A 69 -21.27 8.90 2.18
CA PRO A 69 -20.66 9.82 1.22
C PRO A 69 -21.57 10.11 0.02
N LYS A 70 -21.78 11.40 -0.27
CA LYS A 70 -22.62 11.92 -1.37
C LYS A 70 -21.92 11.83 -2.73
N THR A 71 -21.49 10.62 -3.11
CA THR A 71 -20.90 10.34 -4.43
C THR A 71 -21.96 10.42 -5.54
N TYR A 72 -21.54 10.40 -6.81
CA TYR A 72 -22.48 10.33 -7.94
C TYR A 72 -23.49 9.16 -7.80
N LEU A 73 -23.04 7.97 -7.41
CA LEU A 73 -23.92 6.81 -7.24
C LEU A 73 -24.85 6.99 -6.04
N SER A 74 -24.32 7.40 -4.88
CA SER A 74 -25.16 7.70 -3.70
C SER A 74 -26.23 8.74 -4.01
N ASN A 75 -25.90 9.82 -4.74
CA ASN A 75 -26.86 10.86 -5.09
C ASN A 75 -27.93 10.36 -6.09
N GLN A 76 -27.59 9.48 -7.03
CA GLN A 76 -28.58 8.80 -7.87
C GLN A 76 -29.55 7.96 -7.01
N ILE A 77 -29.01 7.16 -6.08
CA ILE A 77 -29.80 6.36 -5.14
C ILE A 77 -30.73 7.26 -4.31
N PHE A 78 -30.19 8.27 -3.63
CA PHE A 78 -30.97 9.21 -2.79
C PHE A 78 -32.05 9.97 -3.56
N ASN A 79 -31.84 10.24 -4.85
CA ASN A 79 -32.86 10.89 -5.67
C ASN A 79 -33.96 9.90 -6.11
N MET A 80 -33.60 8.66 -6.44
CA MET A 80 -34.55 7.61 -6.79
C MET A 80 -35.36 7.15 -5.58
N THR A 81 -34.78 7.04 -4.39
CA THR A 81 -35.48 6.59 -3.17
C THR A 81 -36.71 7.43 -2.84
N LYS A 82 -36.74 8.71 -3.23
CA LYS A 82 -37.91 9.61 -3.11
C LYS A 82 -39.18 9.08 -3.80
N LYS A 83 -39.04 8.16 -4.77
CA LYS A 83 -40.13 7.57 -5.56
C LYS A 83 -40.29 6.05 -5.38
N GLY A 84 -39.54 5.42 -4.48
CA GLY A 84 -39.70 4.00 -4.18
C GLY A 84 -38.46 3.32 -3.61
N SER A 85 -38.64 2.08 -3.13
CA SER A 85 -37.55 1.17 -2.80
C SER A 85 -36.78 0.81 -4.07
N VAL A 86 -35.45 0.95 -4.03
CA VAL A 86 -34.56 0.82 -5.20
C VAL A 86 -33.70 -0.43 -5.09
N VAL A 87 -33.43 -1.07 -6.23
CA VAL A 87 -32.45 -2.15 -6.36
C VAL A 87 -31.40 -1.80 -7.40
N LEU A 88 -30.15 -2.11 -7.06
CA LEU A 88 -29.02 -2.05 -7.96
C LEU A 88 -28.59 -3.45 -8.33
N LYS A 89 -28.40 -3.71 -9.62
CA LYS A 89 -27.90 -4.98 -10.17
C LYS A 89 -26.49 -4.80 -10.69
N PHE A 90 -25.57 -5.64 -10.22
CA PHE A 90 -24.17 -5.69 -10.61
C PHE A 90 -23.82 -7.09 -11.17
N GLY A 91 -22.78 -7.13 -12.01
CA GLY A 91 -22.21 -8.38 -12.52
C GLY A 91 -23.02 -9.04 -13.65
N LYS A 92 -22.48 -10.13 -14.17
CA LYS A 92 -23.04 -10.93 -15.27
C LYS A 92 -22.47 -12.36 -15.22
N GLY A 93 -23.02 -13.24 -16.06
CA GLY A 93 -22.58 -14.62 -16.19
C GLY A 93 -23.32 -15.60 -15.28
N ASN A 94 -22.77 -16.81 -15.18
CA ASN A 94 -23.45 -17.99 -14.62
C ASN A 94 -23.00 -18.32 -13.18
N GLY A 95 -22.24 -17.43 -12.53
CA GLY A 95 -21.90 -17.54 -11.11
C GLY A 95 -23.11 -17.37 -10.17
N PRO A 96 -22.89 -17.35 -8.84
CA PRO A 96 -23.96 -17.24 -7.85
C PRO A 96 -24.84 -16.00 -8.05
N LYS A 97 -26.10 -16.12 -7.63
CA LYS A 97 -27.06 -15.00 -7.60
C LYS A 97 -27.42 -14.65 -6.15
N LEU A 98 -26.97 -13.49 -5.68
CA LEU A 98 -27.19 -12.97 -4.33
C LEU A 98 -28.09 -11.73 -4.39
N LEU A 99 -29.03 -11.62 -3.44
CA LEU A 99 -29.69 -10.37 -3.07
C LEU A 99 -29.24 -9.97 -1.67
N ILE A 100 -28.81 -8.73 -1.50
CA ILE A 100 -28.67 -8.07 -0.20
C ILE A 100 -29.84 -7.11 -0.05
N THR A 101 -30.57 -7.18 1.06
CA THR A 101 -31.59 -6.18 1.43
C THR A 101 -31.24 -5.61 2.80
N ALA A 102 -31.37 -4.29 2.97
CA ALA A 102 -30.97 -3.62 4.20
C ALA A 102 -32.05 -2.68 4.72
N GLY A 103 -32.25 -2.70 6.03
CA GLY A 103 -33.23 -1.87 6.74
C GLY A 103 -34.66 -2.16 6.31
N ILE A 104 -35.12 -3.39 6.56
CA ILE A 104 -36.54 -3.77 6.36
C ILE A 104 -37.44 -3.10 7.38
N HIS A 105 -36.91 -2.73 8.55
CA HIS A 105 -37.46 -1.65 9.36
C HIS A 105 -36.73 -0.34 9.00
N GLY A 106 -37.42 0.79 9.05
CA GLY A 106 -36.82 2.08 8.70
C GLY A 106 -35.72 2.54 9.66
N ASN A 107 -35.83 2.20 10.94
CA ASN A 107 -34.88 2.55 12.00
C ASN A 107 -33.69 1.57 12.11
N GLU A 108 -33.02 1.33 10.98
CA GLU A 108 -31.90 0.38 10.86
C GLU A 108 -30.72 1.00 10.10
N GLU A 109 -30.33 2.21 10.50
CA GLU A 109 -29.36 3.05 9.79
C GLU A 109 -27.99 2.37 9.63
N GLU A 110 -27.57 1.56 10.60
CA GLU A 110 -26.34 0.77 10.53
C GLU A 110 -26.32 -0.16 9.32
N ALA A 111 -27.44 -0.84 9.06
CA ALA A 111 -27.63 -1.75 7.94
C ALA A 111 -27.62 -0.99 6.61
N ASN A 112 -28.35 0.14 6.55
CA ASN A 112 -28.38 0.98 5.35
C ASN A 112 -26.98 1.54 5.02
N ILE A 113 -26.26 2.07 6.01
CA ILE A 113 -24.90 2.60 5.88
C ILE A 113 -23.93 1.48 5.44
N ALA A 114 -24.02 0.29 6.02
CA ALA A 114 -23.18 -0.85 5.67
C ALA A 114 -23.43 -1.33 4.22
N ALA A 115 -24.69 -1.43 3.79
CA ALA A 115 -25.05 -1.76 2.41
C ALA A 115 -24.56 -0.69 1.41
N MET A 116 -24.72 0.60 1.73
CA MET A 116 -24.24 1.72 0.91
C MET A 116 -22.71 1.76 0.81
N LYS A 117 -21.98 1.43 1.88
CA LYS A 117 -20.51 1.26 1.82
C LYS A 117 -20.10 0.11 0.91
N TYR A 118 -20.84 -0.99 0.90
CA TYR A 118 -20.54 -2.11 0.00
C TYR A 118 -20.89 -1.80 -1.46
N LEU A 119 -21.99 -1.10 -1.71
CA LEU A 119 -22.34 -0.51 -3.02
C LEU A 119 -21.21 0.36 -3.58
N GLU A 120 -20.69 1.28 -2.77
CA GLU A 120 -19.58 2.16 -3.14
C GLU A 120 -18.27 1.41 -3.43
N TYR A 121 -18.00 0.34 -2.69
CA TYR A 121 -16.85 -0.54 -2.93
C TYR A 121 -17.00 -1.37 -4.22
N ILE A 122 -18.18 -1.95 -4.47
CA ILE A 122 -18.39 -2.95 -5.53
C ILE A 122 -18.61 -2.31 -6.91
N LYS A 123 -19.07 -1.05 -6.98
CA LYS A 123 -19.55 -0.42 -8.22
C LYS A 123 -18.60 -0.50 -9.41
N ASN A 124 -17.29 -0.50 -9.21
CA ASN A 124 -16.29 -0.57 -10.30
C ASN A 124 -15.56 -1.93 -10.37
N LYS A 125 -16.17 -3.01 -9.87
CA LYS A 125 -15.58 -4.36 -9.87
C LYS A 125 -16.25 -5.27 -10.90
N SER A 126 -15.44 -6.12 -11.53
CA SER A 126 -15.90 -7.21 -12.39
C SER A 126 -15.80 -8.54 -11.66
N PHE A 127 -16.80 -9.40 -11.84
CA PHE A 127 -16.91 -10.73 -11.24
C PHE A 127 -17.91 -11.60 -12.03
N ASN A 128 -17.87 -12.91 -11.83
CA ASN A 128 -18.82 -13.86 -12.43
C ASN A 128 -19.96 -14.16 -11.44
N GLY A 129 -21.20 -13.89 -11.84
CA GLY A 129 -22.38 -13.97 -10.99
C GLY A 129 -23.18 -12.67 -11.00
N ILE A 130 -24.32 -12.66 -10.33
CA ILE A 130 -25.22 -11.49 -10.27
C ILE A 130 -25.45 -11.11 -8.81
N LEU A 131 -25.22 -9.83 -8.51
CA LEU A 131 -25.42 -9.25 -7.20
C LEU A 131 -26.50 -8.18 -7.29
N TYR A 132 -27.57 -8.36 -6.52
CA TYR A 132 -28.60 -7.35 -6.29
C TYR A 132 -28.41 -6.74 -4.92
N ILE A 133 -28.57 -5.42 -4.79
CA ILE A 133 -28.56 -4.73 -3.49
C ILE A 133 -29.73 -3.75 -3.41
N ILE A 134 -30.54 -3.89 -2.37
CA ILE A 134 -31.58 -2.96 -1.94
C ILE A 134 -31.04 -2.24 -0.70
N PRO A 135 -30.46 -1.02 -0.82
CA PRO A 135 -29.83 -0.33 0.30
C PRO A 135 -30.82 0.23 1.33
N PHE A 136 -32.07 0.45 0.92
CA PHE A 136 -33.15 0.99 1.73
C PHE A 136 -34.42 0.23 1.36
N ALA A 137 -34.79 -0.78 2.15
CA ALA A 137 -35.96 -1.60 1.84
C ALA A 137 -37.27 -0.80 1.94
N ILE A 138 -37.41 0.08 2.94
CA ILE A 138 -38.55 1.01 3.07
C ILE A 138 -38.08 2.47 3.19
N PRO A 139 -37.80 3.17 2.07
CA PRO A 139 -37.25 4.53 2.10
C PRO A 139 -38.08 5.57 2.86
N THR A 140 -39.42 5.47 2.86
CA THR A 140 -40.29 6.35 3.65
C THR A 140 -40.08 6.16 5.16
N ASP A 141 -40.01 4.91 5.63
CA ASP A 141 -39.82 4.63 7.05
C ASP A 141 -38.38 4.97 7.48
N THR A 142 -37.36 4.75 6.62
CA THR A 142 -35.99 5.22 6.90
C THR A 142 -35.92 6.74 7.01
N ALA A 143 -36.57 7.49 6.11
CA ALA A 143 -36.61 8.95 6.13
C ALA A 143 -37.27 9.52 7.39
N LEU A 144 -38.17 8.75 8.03
CA LEU A 144 -38.88 9.11 9.26
C LEU A 144 -38.24 8.50 10.53
N ASN A 145 -37.20 7.68 10.38
CA ASN A 145 -36.65 6.83 11.45
C ASN A 145 -37.72 5.96 12.16
N SER A 146 -38.63 5.36 11.37
CA SER A 146 -39.76 4.56 11.88
C SER A 146 -39.47 3.06 11.82
N ARG A 147 -39.82 2.32 12.87
CA ARG A 147 -39.72 0.85 12.87
C ARG A 147 -40.87 0.14 12.18
N ASN A 148 -42.08 0.71 12.24
CA ASN A 148 -43.32 0.01 11.90
C ASN A 148 -43.91 0.51 10.57
N TYR A 149 -44.06 -0.41 9.63
CA TYR A 149 -44.76 -0.15 8.37
C TYR A 149 -46.27 -0.21 8.60
N LYS A 150 -46.95 0.94 8.48
CA LYS A 150 -48.42 1.05 8.66
C LYS A 150 -48.92 0.39 9.96
N GLY A 151 -48.19 0.63 11.06
CA GLY A 151 -48.52 0.10 12.39
C GLY A 151 -48.22 -1.39 12.63
N GLN A 152 -47.58 -2.08 11.68
CA GLN A 152 -47.14 -3.48 11.83
C GLN A 152 -45.62 -3.59 11.69
N ASP A 153 -45.02 -4.60 12.34
CA ASP A 153 -43.63 -4.98 12.11
C ASP A 153 -43.50 -5.53 10.66
N PRO A 154 -42.75 -4.88 9.75
CA PRO A 154 -42.61 -5.30 8.36
C PRO A 154 -41.93 -6.66 8.21
N ASN A 155 -41.08 -7.06 9.16
CA ASN A 155 -40.45 -8.37 9.25
C ASN A 155 -41.28 -9.39 10.06
N ARG A 156 -42.58 -9.15 10.23
CA ARG A 156 -43.57 -10.16 10.70
C ARG A 156 -44.71 -10.38 9.72
N ILE A 157 -44.69 -9.69 8.58
CA ILE A 157 -45.75 -9.71 7.58
C ILE A 157 -45.26 -9.93 6.15
N ALA A 158 -44.01 -10.38 5.95
CA ALA A 158 -43.44 -10.65 4.62
C ALA A 158 -44.14 -11.81 3.87
N ASN A 159 -45.03 -12.55 4.56
CA ASN A 159 -45.95 -13.52 3.98
C ASN A 159 -47.23 -12.90 3.41
N LYS A 160 -47.60 -11.66 3.78
CA LYS A 160 -48.80 -10.96 3.28
C LYS A 160 -48.47 -10.24 1.97
N LYS A 161 -49.32 -10.40 0.95
CA LYS A 161 -49.17 -9.77 -0.37
C LYS A 161 -49.03 -8.24 -0.24
N ALA A 162 -48.24 -7.64 -1.13
CA ALA A 162 -48.00 -6.19 -1.23
C ALA A 162 -47.43 -5.53 0.05
N THR A 163 -46.83 -6.30 0.95
CA THR A 163 -45.93 -5.77 1.98
C THR A 163 -44.51 -5.61 1.43
N PRO A 164 -43.66 -4.74 2.03
CA PRO A 164 -42.29 -4.55 1.58
C PRO A 164 -41.48 -5.86 1.53
N GLY A 165 -41.56 -6.66 2.61
CA GLY A 165 -40.89 -7.96 2.69
C GLY A 165 -41.37 -8.94 1.61
N TYR A 166 -42.69 -8.99 1.35
CA TYR A 166 -43.23 -9.81 0.26
C TYR A 166 -42.69 -9.36 -1.11
N ASN A 167 -42.68 -8.06 -1.39
CA ASN A 167 -42.23 -7.51 -2.67
C ASN A 167 -40.73 -7.79 -2.92
N ILE A 168 -39.90 -7.71 -1.88
CA ILE A 168 -38.47 -8.08 -1.91
C ILE A 168 -38.29 -9.57 -2.24
N ILE A 169 -39.06 -10.46 -1.62
CA ILE A 169 -38.98 -11.90 -1.87
C ILE A 169 -39.47 -12.26 -3.27
N GLN A 170 -40.55 -11.63 -3.74
CA GLN A 170 -41.04 -11.84 -5.10
C GLN A 170 -40.04 -11.32 -6.14
N PHE A 171 -39.37 -10.19 -5.88
CA PHE A 171 -38.24 -9.73 -6.71
C PHE A 171 -37.12 -10.77 -6.74
N ALA A 172 -36.72 -11.30 -5.58
CA ALA A 172 -35.67 -12.31 -5.46
C ALA A 172 -36.01 -13.59 -6.27
N ARG A 173 -37.23 -14.11 -6.07
CA ARG A 173 -37.78 -15.28 -6.79
C ARG A 173 -37.78 -15.04 -8.30
N ASN A 174 -38.34 -13.91 -8.76
CA ASN A 174 -38.48 -13.60 -10.19
C ASN A 174 -37.12 -13.41 -10.89
N ASN A 175 -36.06 -13.04 -10.17
CA ASN A 175 -34.71 -12.92 -10.71
C ASN A 175 -33.85 -14.20 -10.54
N GLY A 176 -34.42 -15.26 -9.97
CA GLY A 176 -33.74 -16.53 -9.72
C GLY A 176 -32.63 -16.44 -8.68
N VAL A 177 -32.78 -15.56 -7.68
CA VAL A 177 -31.83 -15.40 -6.57
C VAL A 177 -31.69 -16.70 -5.79
N GLN A 178 -30.46 -17.11 -5.50
CA GLN A 178 -30.12 -18.37 -4.82
C GLN A 178 -29.83 -18.16 -3.33
N TYR A 179 -29.34 -16.97 -2.99
CA TYR A 179 -28.95 -16.55 -1.66
C TYR A 179 -29.57 -15.16 -1.36
N LEU A 180 -30.16 -14.99 -0.19
CA LEU A 180 -30.64 -13.70 0.30
C LEU A 180 -29.93 -13.37 1.61
N LEU A 181 -29.38 -12.16 1.69
CA LEU A 181 -28.74 -11.60 2.87
C LEU A 181 -29.64 -10.47 3.39
N ASP A 182 -30.26 -10.73 4.53
CA ASP A 182 -31.26 -9.87 5.17
C ASP A 182 -30.55 -9.07 6.26
N VAL A 183 -30.33 -7.76 6.08
CA VAL A 183 -29.40 -6.96 6.89
C VAL A 183 -30.18 -5.98 7.77
N HIS A 184 -29.94 -6.06 9.08
CA HIS A 184 -30.70 -5.42 10.14
C HIS A 184 -29.84 -4.67 11.16
N SER A 185 -30.49 -3.87 12.00
CA SER A 185 -29.95 -3.52 13.32
C SER A 185 -31.05 -3.48 14.38
N GLY A 186 -30.67 -3.81 15.61
CA GLY A 186 -31.61 -4.07 16.68
C GLY A 186 -31.04 -3.80 18.06
N SER A 187 -31.87 -4.06 19.07
CA SER A 187 -31.56 -3.84 20.47
C SER A 187 -30.96 -5.11 21.09
N GLN A 188 -30.05 -4.95 22.06
CA GLN A 188 -29.46 -6.06 22.84
C GLN A 188 -28.65 -7.06 22.01
N VAL A 189 -28.08 -6.59 20.91
CA VAL A 189 -27.20 -7.34 20.02
C VAL A 189 -25.76 -7.21 20.52
N GLY A 190 -25.00 -8.31 20.45
CA GLY A 190 -23.61 -8.31 20.90
C GLY A 190 -22.73 -7.42 20.01
N SER A 191 -21.69 -6.79 20.59
CA SER A 191 -20.77 -5.87 19.89
C SER A 191 -19.97 -6.46 18.70
N LYS A 192 -20.16 -7.75 18.40
CA LYS A 192 -19.60 -8.45 17.23
C LYS A 192 -20.64 -8.80 16.17
N GLY A 193 -21.91 -8.41 16.38
CA GLY A 193 -23.06 -8.79 15.57
C GLY A 193 -23.49 -10.25 15.74
N TYR A 194 -24.70 -10.54 15.24
CA TYR A 194 -25.28 -11.88 15.16
C TYR A 194 -25.62 -12.25 13.72
N ILE A 195 -25.55 -13.55 13.43
CA ILE A 195 -26.22 -14.15 12.28
C ILE A 195 -27.42 -14.92 12.82
N PHE A 196 -28.63 -14.51 12.45
CA PHE A 196 -29.83 -15.30 12.71
C PHE A 196 -30.10 -16.25 11.54
N VAL A 197 -30.20 -17.53 11.86
CA VAL A 197 -30.46 -18.62 10.91
C VAL A 197 -31.77 -19.33 11.26
N SER A 198 -32.33 -20.11 10.33
CA SER A 198 -33.52 -20.92 10.62
C SER A 198 -33.26 -21.99 11.69
N ASN A 199 -34.36 -22.60 12.17
CA ASN A 199 -34.39 -23.68 13.14
C ASN A 199 -33.36 -24.78 12.78
N PRO A 200 -32.63 -25.37 13.74
CA PRO A 200 -31.67 -26.45 13.47
C PRO A 200 -32.24 -27.63 12.65
N SER A 201 -33.55 -27.86 12.71
CA SER A 201 -34.25 -28.87 11.91
C SER A 201 -34.50 -28.48 10.44
N THR A 202 -34.45 -27.19 10.09
CA THR A 202 -34.80 -26.66 8.75
C THR A 202 -33.70 -25.81 8.09
N ILE A 203 -32.58 -25.55 8.78
CA ILE A 203 -31.41 -24.87 8.21
C ILE A 203 -30.78 -25.71 7.08
N THR A 204 -30.50 -25.09 5.93
CA THR A 204 -29.86 -25.83 4.83
C THR A 204 -28.35 -25.99 5.08
N VAL A 205 -27.74 -27.00 4.46
CA VAL A 205 -26.26 -27.16 4.49
C VAL A 205 -25.56 -25.92 3.93
N LYS A 206 -26.16 -25.24 2.94
CA LYS A 206 -25.64 -23.98 2.38
C LYS A 206 -25.70 -22.84 3.40
N GLU A 207 -26.83 -22.64 4.09
CA GLU A 207 -26.97 -21.63 5.16
C GLU A 207 -26.02 -21.89 6.32
N LYS A 208 -25.86 -23.16 6.74
CA LYS A 208 -24.92 -23.57 7.79
C LYS A 208 -23.47 -23.30 7.41
N ASN A 209 -23.07 -23.61 6.17
CA ASN A 209 -21.69 -23.36 5.71
C ASN A 209 -21.43 -21.86 5.52
N TRP A 210 -22.41 -21.10 5.02
CA TRP A 210 -22.31 -19.66 4.81
C TRP A 210 -22.18 -18.90 6.14
N SER A 211 -23.05 -19.18 7.10
CA SER A 211 -23.00 -18.59 8.44
C SER A 211 -21.72 -18.94 9.21
N ASN A 212 -21.25 -20.20 9.15
CA ASN A 212 -19.98 -20.59 9.74
C ASN A 212 -18.78 -19.90 9.08
N HIS A 213 -18.80 -19.68 7.76
CA HIS A 213 -17.76 -18.90 7.09
C HIS A 213 -17.72 -17.48 7.64
N ILE A 214 -18.86 -16.78 7.69
CA ILE A 214 -18.95 -15.40 8.20
C ILE A 214 -18.42 -15.32 9.63
N LYS A 215 -18.90 -16.19 10.54
CA LYS A 215 -18.41 -16.31 11.92
C LYS A 215 -16.90 -16.50 11.99
N SER A 216 -16.30 -17.32 11.11
CA SER A 216 -14.85 -17.54 11.08
C SER A 216 -14.03 -16.31 10.66
N LYS A 217 -14.64 -15.36 9.94
CA LYS A 217 -13.98 -14.13 9.45
C LYS A 217 -14.21 -12.93 10.35
N THR A 218 -15.39 -12.81 10.97
CA THR A 218 -15.78 -11.63 11.76
C THR A 218 -15.73 -11.87 13.27
N GLY A 219 -15.80 -13.13 13.72
CA GLY A 219 -15.97 -13.46 15.13
C GLY A 219 -17.38 -13.19 15.68
N CYS A 220 -18.36 -12.94 14.80
CA CYS A 220 -19.76 -12.74 15.18
C CYS A 220 -20.40 -14.01 15.78
N TYR A 221 -21.56 -13.84 16.39
CA TYR A 221 -22.33 -14.95 16.95
C TYR A 221 -23.27 -15.56 15.90
N ILE A 222 -23.75 -16.79 16.14
CA ILE A 222 -24.81 -17.43 15.35
C ILE A 222 -25.93 -17.75 16.34
N SER A 223 -27.17 -17.43 15.99
CA SER A 223 -28.36 -17.67 16.80
C SER A 223 -29.52 -18.21 15.95
N THR A 224 -30.42 -18.92 16.60
CA THR A 224 -31.68 -19.43 16.04
C THR A 224 -32.90 -18.72 16.63
N ASN A 225 -32.72 -17.57 17.31
CA ASN A 225 -33.85 -16.78 17.80
C ASN A 225 -34.69 -16.27 16.62
N GLY A 226 -36.02 -16.27 16.76
CA GLY A 226 -36.92 -15.98 15.64
C GLY A 226 -36.89 -17.03 14.52
N ALA A 227 -36.30 -18.22 14.75
CA ALA A 227 -36.25 -19.29 13.75
C ALA A 227 -37.62 -19.71 13.22
N ASP A 228 -38.66 -19.65 14.06
CA ASP A 228 -39.97 -20.25 13.80
C ASP A 228 -41.04 -19.24 13.34
N ASP A 229 -40.70 -17.96 13.26
CA ASP A 229 -41.64 -16.91 12.85
C ASP A 229 -41.91 -16.99 11.33
N ALA A 230 -43.11 -17.44 10.97
CA ALA A 230 -43.49 -17.68 9.58
C ALA A 230 -43.68 -16.40 8.74
N GLY A 231 -43.60 -15.22 9.34
CA GLY A 231 -43.77 -13.90 8.73
C GLY A 231 -42.46 -13.13 8.46
N MET A 232 -41.32 -13.60 8.97
CA MET A 232 -40.00 -13.00 8.67
C MET A 232 -39.58 -13.18 7.20
N VAL A 233 -38.83 -12.22 6.66
CA VAL A 233 -38.24 -12.25 5.32
C VAL A 233 -37.45 -13.54 5.12
N ARG A 234 -36.55 -13.86 6.07
CA ARG A 234 -35.76 -15.10 6.08
C ARG A 234 -36.59 -16.37 5.92
N ASN A 235 -37.68 -16.52 6.67
CA ASN A 235 -38.50 -17.72 6.64
C ASN A 235 -39.46 -17.75 5.44
N CYS A 236 -39.90 -16.59 4.95
CA CYS A 236 -40.72 -16.50 3.75
C CYS A 236 -39.93 -16.78 2.47
N ALA A 237 -38.69 -16.29 2.36
CA ALA A 237 -37.81 -16.53 1.21
C ALA A 237 -37.48 -18.02 1.02
N LYS A 238 -37.32 -18.77 2.13
CA LYS A 238 -37.03 -20.21 2.10
C LYS A 238 -38.16 -21.07 1.51
N LYS A 239 -39.41 -20.59 1.53
CA LYS A 239 -40.55 -21.24 0.84
C LYS A 239 -40.36 -21.28 -0.69
N TYR A 240 -39.43 -20.49 -1.22
CA TYR A 240 -39.01 -20.48 -2.62
C TYR A 240 -37.58 -21.02 -2.83
N SER A 241 -37.08 -21.82 -1.89
CA SER A 241 -35.74 -22.44 -1.91
C SER A 241 -34.56 -21.46 -1.95
N ILE A 242 -34.78 -20.20 -1.56
CA ILE A 242 -33.75 -19.17 -1.44
C ILE A 242 -33.03 -19.34 -0.09
N ASN A 243 -31.72 -19.60 -0.12
CA ASN A 243 -30.91 -19.79 1.08
C ASN A 243 -30.74 -18.46 1.78
N THR A 244 -31.29 -18.32 2.99
CA THR A 244 -31.45 -17.00 3.61
C THR A 244 -30.91 -16.98 5.03
N ILE A 245 -30.07 -15.97 5.31
CA ILE A 245 -29.57 -15.66 6.65
C ILE A 245 -29.82 -14.18 6.93
N THR A 246 -30.05 -13.87 8.20
CA THR A 246 -30.21 -12.49 8.68
C THR A 246 -28.91 -12.09 9.39
N LEU A 247 -28.38 -10.91 9.06
CA LEU A 247 -27.28 -10.24 9.78
C LEU A 247 -27.86 -9.13 10.63
N GLU A 248 -27.40 -8.99 11.87
CA GLU A 248 -27.87 -7.94 12.77
C GLU A 248 -26.75 -7.41 13.68
N VAL A 249 -26.68 -6.08 13.81
CA VAL A 249 -25.80 -5.34 14.74
C VAL A 249 -26.60 -4.52 15.74
N GLU A 250 -25.93 -4.11 16.81
CA GLU A 250 -26.50 -3.27 17.86
C GLU A 250 -26.78 -1.85 17.36
N ARG A 251 -27.99 -1.35 17.61
CA ARG A 251 -28.42 0.01 17.27
C ARG A 251 -28.33 0.98 18.44
N ASP A 252 -28.74 0.54 19.65
CA ASP A 252 -29.09 1.49 20.72
C ASP A 252 -27.92 1.85 21.65
N SER A 253 -27.04 0.89 21.97
CA SER A 253 -26.04 1.05 23.05
C SER A 253 -24.61 1.34 22.57
N ILE A 254 -24.34 1.38 21.27
CA ILE A 254 -23.03 1.76 20.71
C ILE A 254 -23.19 2.71 19.51
N PRO A 255 -22.21 3.58 19.20
CA PRO A 255 -22.38 4.59 18.15
C PRO A 255 -22.61 3.97 16.77
N THR A 256 -23.56 4.49 15.99
CA THR A 256 -24.01 4.01 14.67
C THR A 256 -22.86 3.57 13.76
N MET A 257 -21.83 4.41 13.60
CA MET A 257 -20.68 4.07 12.74
C MET A 257 -19.80 2.93 13.27
N THR A 258 -19.83 2.61 14.56
CA THR A 258 -19.17 1.43 15.14
C THR A 258 -19.88 0.17 14.64
N SER A 259 -21.21 0.13 14.77
CA SER A 259 -22.05 -0.97 14.33
C SER A 259 -22.07 -1.12 12.80
N ALA A 260 -22.23 -0.03 12.05
CA ALA A 260 -22.14 -0.03 10.59
C ALA A 260 -20.76 -0.44 10.06
N ASN A 261 -19.71 -0.43 10.89
CA ASN A 261 -18.41 -1.02 10.57
C ASN A 261 -18.36 -2.52 10.86
N VAL A 262 -19.03 -3.02 11.90
CA VAL A 262 -19.19 -4.46 12.18
C VAL A 262 -20.04 -5.11 11.08
N GLU A 263 -21.20 -4.53 10.79
CA GLU A 263 -22.15 -5.02 9.78
C GLU A 263 -21.52 -5.05 8.38
N TYR A 264 -20.79 -3.99 8.01
CA TYR A 264 -20.05 -3.96 6.75
C TYR A 264 -19.06 -5.12 6.59
N LYS A 265 -18.42 -5.61 7.67
CA LYS A 265 -17.57 -6.81 7.59
C LYS A 265 -18.38 -8.09 7.46
N MET A 266 -19.52 -8.18 8.12
CA MET A 266 -20.42 -9.34 8.04
C MET A 266 -20.96 -9.48 6.62
N ILE A 267 -21.39 -8.38 5.99
CA ILE A 267 -21.67 -8.31 4.55
C ILE A 267 -20.45 -8.76 3.74
N GLN A 268 -19.26 -8.19 3.98
CA GLN A 268 -18.06 -8.56 3.23
C GLN A 268 -17.67 -10.04 3.33
N ALA A 269 -17.86 -10.66 4.49
CA ALA A 269 -17.61 -12.10 4.65
C ALA A 269 -18.70 -12.95 3.97
N ALA A 270 -19.95 -12.47 4.00
CA ALA A 270 -21.07 -13.14 3.34
C ALA A 270 -20.91 -13.16 1.82
N VAL A 271 -20.55 -12.03 1.22
CA VAL A 271 -20.33 -11.91 -0.23
C VAL A 271 -19.06 -12.65 -0.68
N ASN A 272 -17.99 -12.64 0.15
CA ASN A 272 -16.75 -13.34 -0.17
C ASN A 272 -16.91 -14.86 -0.24
N TYR A 273 -17.73 -15.45 0.64
CA TYR A 273 -18.08 -16.88 0.60
C TYR A 273 -18.65 -17.31 -0.77
N LEU A 274 -19.39 -16.42 -1.43
CA LEU A 274 -20.02 -16.66 -2.72
C LEU A 274 -19.16 -16.19 -3.91
N GLY A 275 -17.87 -15.87 -3.67
CA GLY A 275 -16.93 -15.46 -4.72
C GLY A 275 -17.09 -14.02 -5.23
N PHE A 276 -17.97 -13.21 -4.63
CA PHE A 276 -18.04 -11.79 -4.94
C PHE A 276 -16.84 -11.04 -4.34
N PRO A 277 -16.37 -9.95 -4.97
CA PRO A 277 -15.34 -9.11 -4.40
C PRO A 277 -15.72 -8.56 -3.01
N ALA A 278 -14.81 -8.70 -2.06
CA ALA A 278 -14.85 -8.06 -0.75
C ALA A 278 -13.58 -7.23 -0.58
N ASP A 279 -13.61 -6.15 0.20
CA ASP A 279 -12.36 -5.45 0.49
C ASP A 279 -11.47 -6.35 1.35
N SER A 280 -10.15 -6.27 1.13
CA SER A 280 -9.22 -6.82 2.09
C SER A 280 -9.39 -6.03 3.38
N TYR A 281 -9.91 -6.70 4.42
CA TYR A 281 -10.27 -6.08 5.68
C TYR A 281 -9.12 -5.26 6.30
N GLY A 282 -7.88 -5.71 6.14
CA GLY A 282 -6.71 -5.05 6.72
C GLY A 282 -6.26 -3.72 6.07
N PRO A 283 -5.40 -2.95 6.77
CA PRO A 283 -4.73 -1.79 6.21
C PRO A 283 -3.76 -2.20 5.08
N LYS A 284 -3.68 -1.39 4.02
CA LYS A 284 -2.75 -1.57 2.89
C LYS A 284 -1.74 -0.42 2.90
N ILE A 285 -0.50 -0.67 2.48
CA ILE A 285 0.51 0.41 2.36
C ILE A 285 0.22 1.20 1.09
N THR A 286 0.15 2.53 1.22
CA THR A 286 -0.13 3.47 0.11
C THR A 286 1.12 4.23 -0.33
N SER A 287 2.03 4.54 0.60
CA SER A 287 3.32 5.17 0.27
C SER A 287 4.37 4.93 1.35
N THR A 288 5.63 5.16 1.00
CA THR A 288 6.77 5.15 1.93
C THR A 288 7.65 6.36 1.72
N ASN A 289 8.26 6.87 2.80
CA ASN A 289 9.37 7.80 2.76
C ASN A 289 10.53 7.19 3.56
N PRO A 290 11.71 6.94 2.99
CA PRO A 290 12.04 7.08 1.57
C PRO A 290 11.13 6.23 0.68
N ALA A 291 10.94 6.68 -0.56
CA ALA A 291 10.25 5.88 -1.56
C ALA A 291 11.00 4.56 -1.80
N LYS A 292 10.28 3.54 -2.29
CA LYS A 292 10.90 2.28 -2.71
C LYS A 292 12.01 2.54 -3.74
N ASP A 293 13.17 1.96 -3.45
CA ASP A 293 14.39 1.99 -4.25
C ASP A 293 14.97 3.41 -4.48
N ALA A 294 14.60 4.36 -3.62
CA ALA A 294 15.13 5.72 -3.63
C ALA A 294 16.66 5.75 -3.43
N LEU A 295 17.34 6.60 -4.21
CA LEU A 295 18.78 6.83 -4.15
C LEU A 295 19.10 8.15 -3.44
N GLY A 296 20.34 8.30 -2.97
CA GLY A 296 20.83 9.58 -2.44
C GLY A 296 20.15 10.03 -1.14
N VAL A 297 19.53 9.12 -0.39
CA VAL A 297 18.72 9.49 0.78
C VAL A 297 19.58 10.12 1.89
N PRO A 298 19.19 11.30 2.44
CA PRO A 298 19.91 11.92 3.55
C PRO A 298 20.00 11.04 4.80
N LEU A 299 21.08 11.23 5.56
CA LEU A 299 21.43 10.34 6.68
C LEU A 299 20.52 10.48 7.91
N THR A 300 19.73 11.56 7.95
CA THR A 300 18.86 11.97 9.06
C THR A 300 17.36 11.90 8.71
N SER A 301 16.99 11.58 7.47
CA SER A 301 15.58 11.46 7.07
C SER A 301 14.84 10.47 7.98
N ALA A 302 13.57 10.74 8.26
CA ALA A 302 12.70 9.75 8.88
C ALA A 302 12.50 8.54 7.96
N VAL A 303 12.06 7.41 8.52
CA VAL A 303 11.41 6.35 7.74
C VAL A 303 9.93 6.36 8.12
N THR A 304 9.05 6.69 7.19
CA THR A 304 7.59 6.64 7.39
C THR A 304 6.94 5.73 6.36
N ILE A 305 5.88 5.05 6.80
CA ILE A 305 5.06 4.16 5.97
C ILE A 305 3.60 4.56 6.21
N THR A 306 2.94 4.99 5.14
CA THR A 306 1.54 5.44 5.17
C THR A 306 0.63 4.31 4.71
N PHE A 307 -0.51 4.16 5.39
CA PHE A 307 -1.49 3.12 5.14
C PHE A 307 -2.83 3.70 4.65
N SER A 308 -3.64 2.85 4.03
CA SER A 308 -4.98 3.16 3.50
C SER A 308 -6.05 3.37 4.58
N LYS A 309 -5.73 3.12 5.85
CA LYS A 309 -6.61 3.18 7.02
C LYS A 309 -5.80 3.60 8.25
N ASN A 310 -6.46 4.16 9.25
CA ASN A 310 -5.85 4.33 10.58
C ASN A 310 -5.46 2.95 11.16
N ILE A 311 -4.27 2.86 11.75
CA ILE A 311 -3.66 1.62 12.22
C ILE A 311 -3.44 1.60 13.73
N LYS A 312 -3.33 0.38 14.26
CA LYS A 312 -2.86 0.04 15.61
C LYS A 312 -1.81 -1.07 15.49
N SER A 313 -0.98 -1.25 16.51
CA SER A 313 -0.08 -2.41 16.59
C SER A 313 -0.87 -3.73 16.63
N SER A 314 -0.29 -4.79 16.08
CA SER A 314 -0.82 -6.14 16.14
C SER A 314 0.30 -7.13 16.51
N ALA A 315 0.01 -8.44 16.53
CA ALA A 315 0.87 -9.48 17.10
C ALA A 315 2.33 -9.41 16.61
N ASN A 316 2.55 -9.15 15.31
CA ASN A 316 3.88 -9.16 14.72
C ASN A 316 4.56 -7.76 14.69
N PHE A 317 4.07 -6.78 15.44
CA PHE A 317 4.59 -5.40 15.43
C PHE A 317 6.07 -5.31 15.86
N SER A 318 6.49 -6.17 16.80
CA SER A 318 7.89 -6.33 17.21
C SER A 318 8.78 -6.74 16.03
N GLY A 319 8.28 -7.57 15.12
CA GLY A 319 8.96 -8.09 13.93
C GLY A 319 9.23 -7.05 12.82
N ILE A 320 8.74 -5.82 12.94
CA ILE A 320 9.13 -4.71 12.03
C ILE A 320 10.58 -4.31 12.32
N TYR A 321 11.46 -4.32 11.31
CA TYR A 321 12.87 -3.94 11.44
C TYR A 321 13.40 -3.16 10.24
N ILE A 322 14.56 -2.52 10.45
CA ILE A 322 15.41 -2.01 9.36
C ILE A 322 16.70 -2.82 9.36
N LYS A 323 17.18 -3.23 8.19
CA LYS A 323 18.43 -3.98 7.98
C LYS A 323 19.34 -3.20 7.04
N ASN A 324 20.57 -2.96 7.44
CA ASN A 324 21.61 -2.49 6.54
C ASN A 324 22.08 -3.70 5.71
N LEU A 325 21.76 -3.71 4.42
CA LEU A 325 22.10 -4.81 3.51
C LEU A 325 23.59 -4.85 3.20
N THR A 326 24.26 -3.69 3.14
CA THR A 326 25.71 -3.58 2.90
C THR A 326 26.56 -4.23 4.00
N THR A 327 26.09 -4.23 5.24
CA THR A 327 26.75 -4.88 6.40
C THR A 327 26.10 -6.19 6.83
N GLY A 328 24.93 -6.52 6.27
CA GLY A 328 24.10 -7.66 6.67
C GLY A 328 23.39 -7.53 8.04
N LYS A 329 23.60 -6.44 8.79
CA LYS A 329 23.13 -6.31 10.19
C LYS A 329 21.79 -5.54 10.31
N LYS A 330 20.97 -5.93 11.30
CA LYS A 330 19.81 -5.14 11.72
C LYS A 330 20.26 -3.82 12.35
N VAL A 331 19.46 -2.77 12.19
CA VAL A 331 19.68 -1.43 12.75
C VAL A 331 18.83 -1.27 14.01
N SER A 332 19.44 -0.80 15.10
CA SER A 332 18.71 -0.43 16.31
C SER A 332 17.79 0.77 16.04
N LEU A 333 16.53 0.68 16.46
CA LEU A 333 15.56 1.77 16.37
C LEU A 333 15.48 2.49 17.71
N ALA A 334 15.51 3.83 17.69
CA ALA A 334 15.19 4.66 18.85
C ALA A 334 13.68 4.70 19.11
N SER A 335 12.86 4.63 18.05
CA SER A 335 11.41 4.55 18.20
C SER A 335 10.73 3.89 16.99
N LYS A 336 9.53 3.37 17.26
CA LYS A 336 8.59 2.77 16.32
C LYS A 336 7.19 3.25 16.73
N THR A 337 6.72 4.34 16.14
CA THR A 337 5.50 5.04 16.57
C THR A 337 4.41 5.00 15.49
N ILE A 338 3.15 4.98 15.92
CA ILE A 338 1.98 5.07 15.04
C ILE A 338 1.29 6.41 15.33
N SER A 339 0.89 7.12 14.27
CA SER A 339 -0.03 8.26 14.34
C SER A 339 -1.01 8.17 13.18
N GLY A 340 -2.31 8.06 13.49
CA GLY A 340 -3.37 7.85 12.49
C GLY A 340 -3.08 6.64 11.59
N ASN A 341 -2.88 6.90 10.30
CA ASN A 341 -2.55 5.90 9.27
C ASN A 341 -1.05 5.77 8.98
N THR A 342 -0.17 6.39 9.78
CA THR A 342 1.27 6.46 9.50
C THR A 342 2.10 5.78 10.59
N LEU A 343 3.00 4.89 10.18
CA LEU A 343 4.03 4.27 11.01
C LEU A 343 5.37 4.99 10.78
N THR A 344 6.01 5.45 11.84
CA THR A 344 7.33 6.10 11.80
C THR A 344 8.38 5.24 12.52
N LEU A 345 9.49 4.98 11.83
CA LEU A 345 10.66 4.29 12.36
C LEU A 345 11.84 5.27 12.44
N LYS A 346 12.36 5.49 13.66
CA LYS A 346 13.55 6.31 13.90
C LYS A 346 14.73 5.41 14.23
N MET A 347 15.82 5.49 13.47
CA MET A 347 17.07 4.77 13.78
C MET A 347 17.74 5.41 15.01
N ALA A 348 18.39 4.60 15.85
CA ALA A 348 19.11 5.08 17.04
C ALA A 348 20.46 5.73 16.73
N SER A 349 20.99 5.52 15.52
CA SER A 349 22.22 6.14 15.05
C SER A 349 22.01 6.69 13.65
N SER A 350 22.76 7.73 13.28
CA SER A 350 22.79 8.28 11.94
C SER A 350 23.09 7.19 10.90
N ARG A 351 22.46 7.28 9.73
CA ARG A 351 22.72 6.34 8.64
C ARG A 351 24.16 6.49 8.14
N ILE A 352 24.72 5.41 7.59
CA ILE A 352 26.05 5.39 7.00
C ILE A 352 25.93 5.77 5.51
N LYS A 353 26.84 6.59 4.98
CA LYS A 353 26.92 6.92 3.54
C LYS A 353 27.20 5.69 2.69
N ASN A 354 26.79 5.69 1.42
CA ASN A 354 27.02 4.60 0.46
C ASN A 354 26.57 3.22 0.99
N ASN A 355 25.41 3.15 1.65
CA ASN A 355 24.85 1.92 2.21
C ASN A 355 23.40 1.75 1.75
N VAL A 356 23.00 0.49 1.51
CA VAL A 356 21.62 0.11 1.19
C VAL A 356 20.93 -0.35 2.46
N TYR A 357 19.73 0.18 2.71
CA TYR A 357 18.89 -0.17 3.85
C TYR A 357 17.58 -0.79 3.36
N GLN A 358 17.18 -1.90 3.97
CA GLN A 358 15.90 -2.56 3.78
C GLN A 358 14.99 -2.27 4.97
N VAL A 359 13.74 -1.95 4.73
CA VAL A 359 12.67 -1.91 5.73
C VAL A 359 11.80 -3.15 5.55
N TYR A 360 11.49 -3.85 6.64
CA TYR A 360 10.67 -5.06 6.63
C TYR A 360 9.49 -4.91 7.60
N ILE A 361 8.28 -5.17 7.11
CA ILE A 361 7.02 -5.14 7.86
C ILE A 361 6.31 -6.48 7.63
N PRO A 362 6.25 -7.40 8.60
CA PRO A 362 5.58 -8.68 8.42
C PRO A 362 4.05 -8.53 8.31
N ALA A 363 3.40 -9.51 7.68
CA ALA A 363 1.95 -9.70 7.80
C ALA A 363 1.54 -9.77 9.28
N GLY A 364 0.40 -9.20 9.64
CA GLY A 364 -0.06 -9.11 11.03
C GLY A 364 0.77 -8.20 11.94
N ALA A 365 1.64 -7.35 11.40
CA ALA A 365 2.38 -6.38 12.21
C ALA A 365 1.52 -5.21 12.69
N VAL A 366 0.61 -4.76 11.83
CA VAL A 366 -0.37 -3.70 12.13
C VAL A 366 -1.76 -4.20 11.77
N LYS A 367 -2.76 -3.64 12.43
CA LYS A 367 -4.19 -3.86 12.15
C LYS A 367 -4.92 -2.53 12.09
N ASP A 368 -6.09 -2.48 11.45
CA ASP A 368 -6.89 -1.25 11.48
C ASP A 368 -7.64 -1.08 12.81
N GLY A 369 -8.37 0.03 12.97
CA GLY A 369 -9.22 0.27 14.15
C GLY A 369 -10.32 -0.79 14.36
N SER A 370 -10.61 -1.56 13.32
CA SER A 370 -11.59 -2.65 13.28
C SER A 370 -10.99 -4.00 13.70
N GLY A 371 -9.66 -4.11 13.84
CA GLY A 371 -8.95 -5.31 14.27
C GLY A 371 -8.32 -6.12 13.13
N ASP A 372 -8.51 -5.68 11.89
CA ASP A 372 -8.14 -6.46 10.71
C ASP A 372 -6.67 -6.26 10.31
N ASN A 373 -5.94 -7.36 10.17
CA ASN A 373 -4.49 -7.38 10.02
C ASN A 373 -4.02 -6.99 8.61
N LEU A 374 -2.86 -6.31 8.51
CA LEU A 374 -2.08 -6.22 7.27
C LEU A 374 -1.84 -7.65 6.73
N VAL A 375 -2.45 -7.99 5.60
CA VAL A 375 -2.54 -9.37 5.10
C VAL A 375 -1.21 -9.86 4.54
N LEU A 376 -0.43 -8.98 3.89
CA LEU A 376 0.80 -9.33 3.21
C LEU A 376 2.01 -8.66 3.87
N THR A 377 3.10 -9.42 4.00
CA THR A 377 4.42 -8.87 4.33
C THR A 377 4.85 -7.86 3.27
N TYR A 378 5.41 -6.74 3.71
CA TYR A 378 5.96 -5.70 2.85
C TYR A 378 7.45 -5.50 3.14
N SER A 379 8.24 -5.41 2.08
CA SER A 379 9.68 -5.17 2.16
C SER A 379 10.11 -4.27 1.02
N TYR A 380 10.92 -3.26 1.31
CA TYR A 380 11.45 -2.33 0.32
C TYR A 380 12.86 -1.87 0.70
N SER A 381 13.61 -1.34 -0.27
CA SER A 381 14.98 -0.84 -0.06
C SER A 381 15.10 0.65 -0.35
N PHE A 382 16.16 1.28 0.13
CA PHE A 382 16.64 2.59 -0.31
C PHE A 382 18.16 2.71 -0.07
N SER A 383 18.82 3.61 -0.78
CA SER A 383 20.27 3.85 -0.69
C SER A 383 20.57 5.25 -0.16
N THR A 384 21.55 5.37 0.73
CA THR A 384 21.98 6.67 1.27
C THR A 384 22.82 7.49 0.29
N THR A 385 23.07 8.76 0.62
CA THR A 385 24.03 9.60 -0.11
C THR A 385 25.41 8.93 -0.26
N PRO A 386 26.06 9.03 -1.43
CA PRO A 386 27.43 8.55 -1.63
C PRO A 386 28.43 9.19 -0.65
N ASP A 387 29.49 8.46 -0.33
CA ASP A 387 30.67 9.04 0.32
C ASP A 387 31.63 9.56 -0.74
N THR A 388 31.88 10.87 -0.74
CA THR A 388 32.71 11.59 -1.72
C THR A 388 34.03 12.09 -1.13
N VAL A 389 34.38 11.69 0.10
CA VAL A 389 35.53 12.24 0.84
C VAL A 389 36.77 11.38 0.64
N SER A 390 37.72 11.81 -0.19
CA SER A 390 39.02 11.13 -0.37
C SER A 390 39.82 10.94 0.95
N PRO A 391 40.62 9.86 1.06
CA PRO A 391 41.63 9.74 2.11
C PRO A 391 42.70 10.85 1.96
N LYS A 392 43.23 11.30 3.10
CA LYS A 392 44.32 12.28 3.21
C LYS A 392 45.43 11.72 4.10
N VAL A 393 46.69 12.02 3.78
CA VAL A 393 47.82 11.74 4.67
C VAL A 393 47.68 12.60 5.93
N SER A 394 47.75 11.99 7.11
CA SER A 394 47.71 12.66 8.41
C SER A 394 49.11 12.84 9.03
N SER A 395 50.03 11.90 8.79
CA SER A 395 51.41 11.98 9.28
C SER A 395 52.32 11.01 8.54
N THR A 396 53.64 11.25 8.62
CA THR A 396 54.67 10.34 8.11
C THR A 396 55.74 10.10 9.17
N LYS A 397 56.37 8.93 9.13
CA LYS A 397 57.62 8.63 9.84
C LYS A 397 58.64 8.11 8.82
N PRO A 398 59.82 8.75 8.65
CA PRO A 398 60.21 10.06 9.18
C PRO A 398 59.21 11.19 8.86
N ALA A 399 59.18 12.22 9.70
CA ALA A 399 58.43 13.43 9.38
C ALA A 399 59.14 14.19 8.24
N ASN A 400 58.39 15.05 7.54
CA ASN A 400 58.93 15.78 6.40
C ASN A 400 60.08 16.71 6.81
N LYS A 401 61.18 16.67 6.06
CA LYS A 401 62.45 17.40 6.29
C LYS A 401 63.23 17.02 7.56
N THR A 402 62.86 15.95 8.28
CA THR A 402 63.65 15.51 9.44
C THR A 402 65.03 14.99 9.01
N THR A 403 66.06 15.42 9.72
CA THR A 403 67.47 14.99 9.54
C THR A 403 67.86 13.96 10.60
N GLY A 404 69.07 13.39 10.53
CA GLY A 404 69.56 12.46 11.55
C GLY A 404 68.83 11.12 11.61
N ILE A 405 68.12 10.72 10.54
CA ILE A 405 67.33 9.48 10.53
C ILE A 405 68.25 8.23 10.52
N PRO A 406 68.06 7.27 11.44
CA PRO A 406 68.79 6.00 11.43
C PRO A 406 68.62 5.24 10.12
N LEU A 407 69.70 4.61 9.66
CA LEU A 407 69.77 3.97 8.33
C LEU A 407 68.72 2.86 8.13
N THR A 408 68.25 2.26 9.23
CA THR A 408 67.28 1.14 9.30
C THR A 408 65.84 1.55 9.61
N SER A 409 65.53 2.83 9.90
CA SER A 409 64.17 3.25 10.29
C SER A 409 63.11 2.87 9.25
N ALA A 410 61.94 2.42 9.68
CA ALA A 410 60.81 2.17 8.78
C ALA A 410 60.30 3.48 8.16
N VAL A 411 59.83 3.43 6.91
CA VAL A 411 59.04 4.53 6.31
C VAL A 411 57.56 4.18 6.43
N THR A 412 56.81 4.97 7.19
CA THR A 412 55.36 4.81 7.33
C THR A 412 54.62 6.10 6.98
N ILE A 413 53.45 5.95 6.38
CA ILE A 413 52.54 7.02 6.00
C ILE A 413 51.17 6.67 6.54
N THR A 414 50.70 7.47 7.50
CA THR A 414 49.40 7.30 8.14
C THR A 414 48.37 8.17 7.42
N PHE A 415 47.19 7.64 7.15
CA PHE A 415 46.06 8.34 6.55
C PHE A 415 44.95 8.61 7.58
N ASN A 416 44.08 9.56 7.31
CA ASN A 416 42.92 9.84 8.18
C ASN A 416 41.84 8.74 8.14
N LYS A 417 41.71 8.03 7.01
CA LYS A 417 40.81 6.90 6.74
C LYS A 417 41.58 5.59 6.59
N ASN A 418 40.90 4.46 6.76
CA ASN A 418 41.44 3.16 6.32
C ASN A 418 41.60 3.16 4.80
N ILE A 419 42.67 2.54 4.30
CA ILE A 419 43.03 2.54 2.88
C ILE A 419 43.17 1.11 2.31
N LYS A 420 43.09 1.03 0.99
CA LYS A 420 43.43 -0.12 0.14
C LYS A 420 44.28 0.36 -1.03
N SER A 421 44.99 -0.54 -1.70
CA SER A 421 45.67 -0.23 -2.96
C SER A 421 44.65 0.20 -4.03
N SER A 422 45.09 1.07 -4.94
CA SER A 422 44.34 1.51 -6.11
C SER A 422 45.27 1.54 -7.34
N ALA A 423 44.77 2.02 -8.48
CA ALA A 423 45.40 1.88 -9.80
C ALA A 423 46.91 2.23 -9.82
N ASN A 424 47.32 3.30 -9.13
CA ASN A 424 48.70 3.79 -9.17
C ASN A 424 49.58 3.29 -8.00
N PHE A 425 49.17 2.23 -7.28
CA PHE A 425 49.92 1.71 -6.12
C PHE A 425 51.33 1.20 -6.51
N SER A 426 51.50 0.72 -7.74
CA SER A 426 52.80 0.38 -8.33
C SER A 426 53.75 1.59 -8.37
N GLY A 427 53.24 2.78 -8.68
CA GLY A 427 54.00 4.03 -8.83
C GLY A 427 54.50 4.69 -7.54
N ILE A 428 54.21 4.14 -6.36
CA ILE A 428 54.83 4.57 -5.11
C ILE A 428 56.33 4.22 -5.13
N TYR A 429 57.19 5.22 -4.95
CA TYR A 429 58.64 5.05 -4.96
C TYR A 429 59.35 5.85 -3.84
N ILE A 430 60.61 5.50 -3.58
CA ILE A 430 61.56 6.37 -2.87
C ILE A 430 62.71 6.71 -3.82
N LYS A 431 63.10 7.97 -3.86
CA LYS A 431 64.23 8.49 -4.66
C LYS A 431 65.30 9.03 -3.71
N ASN A 432 66.53 8.57 -3.86
CA ASN A 432 67.67 9.23 -3.24
C ASN A 432 67.96 10.49 -4.08
N LEU A 433 67.82 11.67 -3.47
CA LEU A 433 68.03 12.95 -4.15
C LEU A 433 69.52 13.28 -4.29
N THR A 434 70.35 12.87 -3.34
CA THR A 434 71.82 13.05 -3.38
C THR A 434 72.46 12.31 -4.56
N THR A 435 71.98 11.13 -4.92
CA THR A 435 72.46 10.35 -6.08
C THR A 435 71.56 10.46 -7.31
N GLY A 436 70.41 11.13 -7.21
CA GLY A 436 69.39 11.23 -8.26
C GLY A 436 68.64 9.92 -8.59
N LYS A 437 68.98 8.77 -7.99
CA LYS A 437 68.45 7.44 -8.36
C LYS A 437 67.23 7.01 -7.52
N LYS A 438 66.33 6.22 -8.12
CA LYS A 438 65.25 5.52 -7.39
C LYS A 438 65.85 4.38 -6.56
N VAL A 439 65.26 4.12 -5.40
CA VAL A 439 65.68 3.05 -4.46
C VAL A 439 64.80 1.82 -4.66
N THR A 440 65.41 0.63 -4.70
CA THR A 440 64.69 -0.65 -4.75
C THR A 440 63.94 -0.89 -3.42
N LEU A 441 62.66 -1.24 -3.52
CA LEU A 441 61.79 -1.47 -2.39
C LEU A 441 61.60 -2.98 -2.15
N ALA A 442 61.80 -3.42 -0.92
CA ALA A 442 61.52 -4.80 -0.51
C ALA A 442 60.02 -5.05 -0.36
N SER A 443 59.26 -4.05 0.12
CA SER A 443 57.81 -4.19 0.27
C SER A 443 57.07 -2.85 0.36
N LYS A 444 55.78 -2.92 0.00
CA LYS A 444 54.77 -1.87 0.21
C LYS A 444 53.54 -2.55 0.82
N THR A 445 53.33 -2.38 2.13
CA THR A 445 52.24 -3.06 2.86
C THR A 445 51.25 -2.04 3.41
N ILE A 446 49.96 -2.39 3.39
CA ILE A 446 48.89 -1.58 3.99
C ILE A 446 48.33 -2.35 5.19
N SER A 447 48.20 -1.67 6.33
CA SER A 447 47.46 -2.15 7.49
C SER A 447 46.57 -1.03 8.04
N GLY A 448 45.25 -1.21 7.94
CA GLY A 448 44.26 -0.21 8.35
C GLY A 448 44.47 1.15 7.67
N LYS A 449 44.96 2.13 8.44
CA LYS A 449 45.25 3.50 7.98
C LYS A 449 46.69 3.71 7.50
N THR A 450 47.57 2.72 7.66
CA THR A 450 49.02 2.92 7.51
C THR A 450 49.56 2.18 6.30
N LEU A 451 50.28 2.92 5.44
CA LEU A 451 51.14 2.38 4.40
C LEU A 451 52.57 2.33 4.94
N THR A 452 53.18 1.14 4.93
CA THR A 452 54.60 0.94 5.26
C THR A 452 55.38 0.64 3.98
N VAL A 453 56.51 1.31 3.81
CA VAL A 453 57.43 1.15 2.67
C VAL A 453 58.81 0.76 3.19
N LYS A 454 59.32 -0.40 2.76
CA LYS A 454 60.64 -0.92 3.16
C LYS A 454 61.59 -0.89 1.96
N MET A 455 62.80 -0.36 2.15
CA MET A 455 63.90 -0.45 1.17
C MET A 455 64.54 -1.85 1.24
N THR A 456 65.09 -2.33 0.13
CA THR A 456 65.83 -3.61 0.10
C THR A 456 67.17 -3.51 0.81
N TYR A 457 67.89 -2.41 0.62
CA TYR A 457 69.22 -2.18 1.17
C TYR A 457 69.20 -1.11 2.26
N SER A 458 70.18 -1.16 3.16
CA SER A 458 70.45 -0.10 4.14
C SER A 458 70.68 1.24 3.43
N ARG A 459 70.22 2.32 4.06
CA ARG A 459 70.42 3.67 3.53
C ARG A 459 71.88 4.08 3.62
N LEU A 460 72.37 4.81 2.61
CA LEU A 460 73.63 5.55 2.68
C LEU A 460 73.54 6.67 3.72
N ARG A 461 74.64 6.90 4.47
CA ARG A 461 74.80 8.03 5.40
C ARG A 461 74.78 9.38 4.68
N ASN A 462 74.44 10.45 5.40
CA ASN A 462 74.34 11.83 4.91
C ASN A 462 73.57 12.03 3.58
N ASN A 463 72.62 11.15 3.24
CA ASN A 463 71.86 11.20 1.98
C ASN A 463 70.42 11.69 2.23
N VAL A 464 69.88 12.45 1.28
CA VAL A 464 68.48 12.93 1.31
C VAL A 464 67.61 11.98 0.48
N TYR A 465 66.50 11.53 1.05
CA TYR A 465 65.54 10.63 0.40
C TYR A 465 64.17 11.32 0.29
N GLN A 466 63.56 11.24 -0.89
CA GLN A 466 62.19 11.66 -1.17
C GLN A 466 61.29 10.43 -1.32
N VAL A 467 60.20 10.37 -0.58
CA VAL A 467 59.10 9.42 -0.79
C VAL A 467 58.04 10.08 -1.65
N TYR A 468 57.52 9.38 -2.65
CA TYR A 468 56.44 9.85 -3.53
C TYR A 468 55.30 8.85 -3.59
N ILE A 469 54.07 9.35 -3.43
CA ILE A 469 52.82 8.60 -3.52
C ILE A 469 51.96 9.30 -4.59
N PRO A 470 51.72 8.69 -5.76
CA PRO A 470 50.89 9.31 -6.79
C PRO A 470 49.43 9.46 -6.36
N ALA A 471 48.70 10.38 -7.03
CA ALA A 471 47.24 10.40 -6.96
C ALA A 471 46.69 9.02 -7.40
N SER A 472 45.57 8.59 -6.81
CA SER A 472 45.00 7.24 -7.03
C SER A 472 45.95 6.07 -6.75
N ALA A 473 47.01 6.25 -5.94
CA ALA A 473 47.81 5.14 -5.44
C ALA A 473 47.06 4.30 -4.40
N VAL A 474 46.25 4.96 -3.56
CA VAL A 474 45.41 4.34 -2.54
C VAL A 474 44.00 4.88 -2.62
N LYS A 475 43.03 4.09 -2.14
CA LYS A 475 41.61 4.46 -2.01
C LYS A 475 41.07 4.01 -0.67
N ASP A 476 39.98 4.62 -0.20
CA ASP A 476 39.26 4.12 0.98
C ASP A 476 38.32 2.94 0.63
N ALA A 477 37.59 2.45 1.65
CA ALA A 477 36.67 1.33 1.48
C ALA A 477 35.42 1.66 0.63
N THR A 478 35.06 2.95 0.50
CA THR A 478 33.94 3.43 -0.34
C THR A 478 34.37 3.72 -1.79
N GLY A 479 35.67 3.64 -2.09
CA GLY A 479 36.23 3.75 -3.43
C GLY A 479 36.86 5.11 -3.75
N ASN A 480 36.85 6.06 -2.81
CA ASN A 480 37.43 7.38 -3.01
C ASN A 480 38.95 7.29 -3.09
N ASN A 481 39.51 7.63 -4.24
CA ASN A 481 40.96 7.70 -4.46
C ASN A 481 41.60 8.86 -3.68
N LEU A 482 42.87 8.69 -3.29
CA LEU A 482 43.75 9.79 -2.88
C LEU A 482 43.79 10.85 -3.99
N LYS A 483 43.22 12.04 -3.71
CA LYS A 483 42.88 13.04 -4.75
C LYS A 483 44.08 13.69 -5.43
N ALA A 484 45.18 13.89 -4.70
CA ALA A 484 46.41 14.50 -5.19
C ALA A 484 47.62 13.68 -4.73
N SER A 485 48.70 13.71 -5.49
CA SER A 485 49.95 13.06 -5.09
C SER A 485 50.52 13.70 -3.82
N TYR A 486 51.16 12.88 -2.99
CA TYR A 486 51.83 13.33 -1.77
C TYR A 486 53.33 13.00 -1.83
N SER A 487 54.18 13.91 -1.36
CA SER A 487 55.61 13.67 -1.24
C SER A 487 56.19 14.30 0.01
N PHE A 488 57.17 13.63 0.61
CA PHE A 488 57.96 14.15 1.73
C PHE A 488 59.41 13.73 1.60
N GLN A 489 60.30 14.42 2.31
CA GLN A 489 61.74 14.17 2.30
C GLN A 489 62.26 13.91 3.72
N PHE A 490 63.41 13.26 3.83
CA PHE A 490 64.18 13.13 5.08
C PHE A 490 65.67 12.89 4.78
N GLN A 491 66.54 13.21 5.73
CA GLN A 491 67.99 12.99 5.63
C GLN A 491 68.46 12.01 6.71
N THR A 492 69.35 11.10 6.34
CA THR A 492 69.94 10.14 7.28
C THR A 492 70.91 10.79 8.26
N VAL A 493 71.30 10.04 9.30
CA VAL A 493 72.50 10.34 10.11
C VAL A 493 73.72 10.64 9.22
N LYS A 494 74.60 11.51 9.72
CA LYS A 494 75.92 11.76 9.12
C LYS A 494 76.76 10.49 9.07
#